data_AF-A0A831V5X8-F1
#
_entry.id   AF-A0A831V5X8-F1
#
_cell.length_a   1.000
_cell.length_b   1.000
_cell.length_c   1.000
_cell.angle_alpha   90.00
_cell.angle_beta   90.00
_cell.angle_gamma   90.00
#
_symmetry.space_group_name_H-M   'P 1'
#
loop_
_entity.id
_entity.type
_entity.pdbx_description
1 polymer ?
#
loop_
_entity_poly.entity_id
_entity_poly.type
_entity_poly.pdbx_seq_one_letter_code
_entity_poly.pdbx_strand_id
1 'polypeptide(L)'
;MVKPLNIFFILILVVFLAAPQIYAATVAEASTGHERPSVGKYDLSGLTEDEREWFLTFLNGNFFADGWKEISAEILMNTVAHEREQQQIRLYELGYKIGREWCKRNETRKIHTAMLRKWGSVLKETADDAPHLLGQVIQRIDREVSELLD
;
A
#
# COMPACT_ATOMS: atom_id res chain seq x y z
N MET A 1 -35.74 -33.49 57.91
CA MET A 1 -34.28 -33.75 58.10
C MET A 1 -33.57 -33.18 56.88
N VAL A 2 -32.56 -32.36 57.11
CA VAL A 2 -31.92 -31.36 56.24
C VAL A 2 -31.47 -31.82 54.85
N LYS A 3 -31.73 -30.97 53.83
CA LYS A 3 -31.00 -30.90 52.55
C LYS A 3 -29.81 -29.94 52.68
N PRO A 4 -28.69 -30.22 51.98
CA PRO A 4 -28.00 -29.18 51.19
C PRO A 4 -27.69 -29.71 49.77
N LEU A 5 -27.87 -28.98 48.66
CA LEU A 5 -27.36 -27.67 48.20
C LEU A 5 -26.10 -27.81 47.31
N ASN A 6 -26.34 -27.67 46.00
CA ASN A 6 -25.61 -26.96 44.94
C ASN A 6 -24.07 -27.07 44.70
N ILE A 7 -23.78 -27.34 43.41
CA ILE A 7 -22.82 -26.70 42.48
C ILE A 7 -21.31 -26.90 42.76
N PHE A 8 -20.54 -27.35 41.76
CA PHE A 8 -19.38 -26.60 41.18
C PHE A 8 -18.63 -27.36 40.06
N PHE A 9 -18.53 -26.67 38.92
CA PHE A 9 -17.52 -26.61 37.86
C PHE A 9 -16.54 -27.77 37.55
N ILE A 10 -16.56 -28.13 36.26
CA ILE A 10 -15.51 -28.82 35.50
C ILE A 10 -14.26 -27.93 35.38
N LEU A 11 -13.08 -28.49 35.63
CA LEU A 11 -11.80 -27.88 35.24
C LEU A 11 -10.79 -28.98 34.85
N ILE A 12 -10.56 -29.15 33.55
CA ILE A 12 -9.51 -30.02 32.99
C ILE A 12 -8.23 -29.19 32.93
N LEU A 13 -7.22 -29.61 33.70
CA LEU A 13 -5.88 -29.02 33.74
C LEU A 13 -4.97 -29.82 32.79
N VAL A 14 -4.55 -29.22 31.67
CA VAL A 14 -3.48 -29.78 30.82
C VAL A 14 -2.17 -29.09 31.17
N VAL A 15 -1.27 -29.84 31.80
CA VAL A 15 0.11 -29.40 32.08
C VAL A 15 0.99 -29.84 30.92
N PHE A 16 1.55 -28.87 30.18
CA PHE A 16 2.66 -29.12 29.25
C PHE A 16 4.00 -28.99 30.00
N LEU A 17 4.80 -30.06 29.96
CA LEU A 17 6.18 -30.10 30.43
C LEU A 17 7.13 -30.25 29.22
N ALA A 18 8.23 -29.50 29.27
CA ALA A 18 9.12 -29.12 28.17
C ALA A 18 10.13 -30.21 27.73
N ALA A 19 10.72 -30.01 26.54
CA ALA A 19 11.99 -30.62 26.10
C ALA A 19 12.88 -29.60 25.34
N PRO A 20 14.21 -29.78 25.28
CA PRO A 20 15.20 -28.69 25.25
C PRO A 20 15.75 -28.30 23.86
N GLN A 21 16.46 -27.16 23.86
CA GLN A 21 17.02 -26.40 22.72
C GLN A 21 18.14 -27.12 21.94
N ILE A 22 18.20 -26.89 20.62
CA ILE A 22 19.39 -27.08 19.77
C ILE A 22 19.77 -25.72 19.16
N TYR A 23 21.02 -25.33 19.38
CA TYR A 23 21.67 -24.14 18.81
C TYR A 23 22.12 -24.36 17.36
N ALA A 24 21.89 -23.38 16.49
CA ALA A 24 22.66 -23.09 15.27
C ALA A 24 22.57 -21.57 15.03
N ALA A 25 23.55 -20.78 15.43
CA ALA A 25 24.77 -20.43 14.70
C ALA A 25 24.49 -19.55 13.45
N THR A 26 24.85 -18.27 13.60
CA THR A 26 25.27 -17.26 12.59
C THR A 26 24.32 -17.07 11.39
N VAL A 27 23.76 -15.87 11.18
CA VAL A 27 24.43 -14.76 10.49
C VAL A 27 23.96 -13.45 11.12
N ALA A 28 24.92 -12.61 11.51
CA ALA A 28 24.68 -11.20 11.71
C ALA A 28 24.36 -10.61 10.32
N GLU A 29 23.09 -10.55 9.96
CA GLU A 29 22.67 -9.69 8.87
C GLU A 29 22.72 -8.26 9.40
N ALA A 30 23.82 -7.59 9.05
CA ALA A 30 23.89 -6.15 9.07
C ALA A 30 22.70 -5.64 8.24
N SER A 31 21.63 -5.25 8.95
CA SER A 31 20.54 -4.48 8.38
C SER A 31 21.15 -3.15 7.96
N THR A 32 21.65 -3.09 6.72
CA THR A 32 21.74 -1.84 5.99
C THR A 32 20.32 -1.30 6.03
N GLY A 33 20.11 -0.29 6.87
CA GLY A 33 18.87 0.45 6.96
C GLY A 33 18.60 1.08 5.60
N HIS A 34 18.05 0.31 4.68
CA HIS A 34 17.15 0.86 3.70
C HIS A 34 15.93 1.18 4.52
N GLU A 35 15.80 2.44 4.94
CA GLU A 35 14.56 2.95 5.49
C GLU A 35 13.48 2.53 4.49
N ARG A 36 12.67 1.53 4.85
CA ARG A 36 11.48 1.21 4.07
C ARG A 36 10.73 2.53 3.95
N PRO A 37 10.32 2.96 2.74
CA PRO A 37 9.51 4.16 2.59
C PRO A 37 8.40 4.08 3.64
N SER A 38 8.30 5.08 4.51
CA SER A 38 7.25 5.10 5.51
C SER A 38 5.93 5.25 4.76
N VAL A 39 5.35 4.11 4.39
CA VAL A 39 4.04 4.03 3.76
C VAL A 39 3.08 4.68 4.75
N GLY A 40 2.64 5.89 4.43
CA GLY A 40 1.79 6.65 5.34
C GLY A 40 1.88 8.17 5.21
N LYS A 41 2.98 8.73 4.70
CA LYS A 41 3.06 10.18 4.49
C LYS A 41 3.94 10.60 3.32
N TYR A 42 3.31 11.15 2.30
CA TYR A 42 4.01 11.80 1.18
C TYR A 42 4.81 13.01 1.67
N ASP A 43 6.04 13.13 1.17
CA ASP A 43 6.84 14.33 1.36
C ASP A 43 6.32 15.46 0.47
N LEU A 44 5.91 16.56 1.09
CA LEU A 44 5.38 17.75 0.42
C LEU A 44 6.38 18.92 0.43
N SER A 45 7.64 18.64 0.80
CA SER A 45 8.72 19.60 0.74
C SER A 45 8.98 20.02 -0.71
N GLY A 46 9.36 21.28 -0.90
CA GLY A 46 9.66 21.83 -2.23
C GLY A 46 8.46 22.10 -3.14
N LEU A 47 7.24 21.75 -2.74
CA LEU A 47 6.02 22.17 -3.46
C LEU A 47 5.66 23.62 -3.12
N THR A 48 5.29 24.38 -4.15
CA THR A 48 4.56 25.65 -3.98
C THR A 48 3.18 25.42 -3.35
N GLU A 49 2.50 26.48 -2.93
CA GLU A 49 1.16 26.35 -2.34
C GLU A 49 0.14 25.79 -3.35
N ASP A 50 0.16 26.30 -4.59
CA ASP A 50 -0.70 25.80 -5.67
C ASP A 50 -0.42 24.32 -5.96
N GLU A 51 0.85 23.92 -6.07
CA GLU A 51 1.23 22.51 -6.28
C GLU A 51 0.80 21.63 -5.11
N ARG A 52 0.89 22.14 -3.87
CA ARG A 52 0.42 21.44 -2.67
C ARG A 52 -1.09 21.20 -2.75
N GLU A 53 -1.88 22.20 -3.13
CA GLU A 53 -3.33 22.06 -3.30
C GLU A 53 -3.68 21.02 -4.37
N TRP A 54 -3.00 21.08 -5.53
CA TRP A 54 -3.22 20.12 -6.60
C TRP A 54 -2.75 18.70 -6.25
N PHE A 55 -1.66 18.57 -5.50
CA PHE A 55 -1.20 17.27 -5.00
C PHE A 55 -2.20 16.67 -4.02
N LEU A 56 -2.76 17.48 -3.11
CA LEU A 56 -3.83 17.04 -2.21
C LEU A 56 -5.10 16.66 -2.97
N THR A 57 -5.45 17.39 -4.04
CA THR A 57 -6.56 17.05 -4.94
C THR A 57 -6.31 15.71 -5.64
N PHE A 58 -5.10 15.45 -6.12
CA PHE A 58 -4.73 14.15 -6.69
C PHE A 58 -4.89 13.01 -5.68
N LEU A 59 -4.47 13.23 -4.43
CA LEU A 59 -4.56 12.21 -3.39
C LEU A 59 -5.99 11.92 -2.93
N ASN A 60 -6.78 12.96 -2.71
CA ASN A 60 -8.10 12.87 -2.09
C ASN A 60 -9.24 12.78 -3.10
N GLY A 61 -8.98 13.10 -4.37
CA GLY A 61 -10.00 13.17 -5.40
C GLY A 61 -10.82 14.46 -5.31
N ASN A 62 -11.89 14.49 -6.07
CA ASN A 62 -12.88 15.56 -6.06
C ASN A 62 -14.24 14.99 -6.47
N PHE A 63 -15.23 15.87 -6.65
CA PHE A 63 -16.60 15.48 -7.00
C PHE A 63 -16.71 14.63 -8.29
N PHE A 64 -15.75 14.73 -9.21
CA PHE A 64 -15.80 14.06 -10.52
C PHE A 64 -14.94 12.81 -10.63
N ALA A 65 -14.04 12.57 -9.68
CA ALA A 65 -13.08 11.46 -9.75
C ALA A 65 -12.51 11.10 -8.39
N ASP A 66 -12.40 9.79 -8.15
CA ASP A 66 -11.76 9.23 -6.97
C ASP A 66 -10.29 9.66 -6.87
N GLY A 67 -9.83 9.82 -5.63
CA GLY A 67 -8.43 10.13 -5.34
C GLY A 67 -7.53 8.92 -5.40
N TRP A 68 -6.22 9.15 -5.54
CA TRP A 68 -5.23 8.06 -5.52
C TRP A 68 -5.31 7.20 -4.25
N LYS A 69 -5.66 7.79 -3.10
CA LYS A 69 -5.82 7.05 -1.83
C LYS A 69 -6.94 6.01 -1.91
N GLU A 70 -8.06 6.38 -2.51
CA GLU A 70 -9.22 5.49 -2.66
C GLU A 70 -8.91 4.41 -3.69
N ILE A 71 -8.41 4.80 -4.86
CA ILE A 71 -8.01 3.87 -5.93
C ILE A 71 -7.00 2.84 -5.42
N SER A 72 -5.96 3.28 -4.71
CA SER A 72 -4.95 2.36 -4.16
C SER A 72 -5.50 1.46 -3.05
N ALA A 73 -6.45 1.93 -2.24
CA ALA A 73 -7.10 1.09 -1.23
C ALA A 73 -7.98 0.00 -1.88
N GLU A 74 -8.78 0.35 -2.88
CA GLU A 74 -9.60 -0.59 -3.65
C GLU A 74 -8.73 -1.68 -4.30
N ILE A 75 -7.66 -1.27 -4.97
CA ILE A 75 -6.69 -2.19 -5.58
C ILE A 75 -6.14 -3.17 -4.54
N LEU A 76 -5.72 -2.68 -3.37
CA LEU A 76 -5.11 -3.51 -2.31
C LEU A 76 -6.09 -4.47 -1.64
N MET A 77 -7.40 -4.16 -1.65
CA MET A 77 -8.44 -5.08 -1.20
C MET A 77 -8.51 -6.32 -2.10
N ASN A 78 -8.32 -6.14 -3.41
CA ASN A 78 -8.38 -7.21 -4.40
C ASN A 78 -7.02 -7.93 -4.63
N THR A 79 -5.93 -7.38 -4.08
CA THR A 79 -4.60 -8.02 -4.12
C THR A 79 -4.51 -9.27 -3.25
N VAL A 80 -3.84 -10.30 -3.78
CA VAL A 80 -3.54 -11.55 -3.07
C VAL A 80 -2.69 -11.27 -1.81
N ALA A 81 -3.04 -11.91 -0.69
CA ALA A 81 -2.54 -11.55 0.64
C ALA A 81 -1.00 -11.49 0.75
N HIS A 82 -0.27 -12.42 0.11
CA HIS A 82 1.19 -12.46 0.17
C HIS A 82 1.89 -11.38 -0.67
N GLU A 83 1.17 -10.75 -1.62
CA GLU A 83 1.71 -9.66 -2.44
C GLU A 83 1.33 -8.28 -1.91
N ARG A 84 0.33 -8.19 -1.01
CA ARG A 84 -0.29 -6.93 -0.60
C ARG A 84 0.70 -5.89 -0.06
N GLU A 85 1.62 -6.29 0.83
CA GLU A 85 2.65 -5.36 1.38
C GLU A 85 3.53 -4.80 0.26
N GLN A 86 3.98 -5.67 -0.65
CA GLN A 86 4.83 -5.26 -1.76
C GLN A 86 4.07 -4.34 -2.73
N GLN A 87 2.81 -4.64 -3.06
CA GLN A 87 2.01 -3.78 -3.92
C GLN A 87 1.68 -2.45 -3.26
N GLN A 88 1.52 -2.43 -1.93
CA GLN A 88 1.28 -1.20 -1.19
C GLN A 88 2.47 -0.24 -1.31
N ILE A 89 3.70 -0.76 -1.19
CA ILE A 89 4.92 0.03 -1.37
C ILE A 89 5.01 0.57 -2.80
N ARG A 90 4.78 -0.29 -3.81
CA ARG A 90 4.84 0.13 -5.23
C ARG A 90 3.78 1.17 -5.57
N LEU A 91 2.54 1.02 -5.08
CA LEU A 91 1.47 2.00 -5.29
C LEU A 91 1.75 3.33 -4.58
N TYR A 92 2.37 3.29 -3.41
CA TYR A 92 2.82 4.49 -2.71
C TYR A 92 3.87 5.24 -3.53
N GLU A 93 4.91 4.56 -4.00
CA GLU A 93 5.97 5.16 -4.82
C GLU A 93 5.44 5.68 -6.15
N LEU A 94 4.60 4.89 -6.82
CA LEU A 94 3.99 5.27 -8.09
C LEU A 94 3.09 6.51 -7.93
N GLY A 95 2.24 6.51 -6.91
CA GLY A 95 1.39 7.65 -6.57
C GLY A 95 2.20 8.91 -6.29
N TYR A 96 3.33 8.75 -5.60
CA TYR A 96 4.22 9.86 -5.32
C TYR A 96 4.80 10.47 -6.60
N LYS A 97 5.37 9.65 -7.51
CA LYS A 97 5.92 10.11 -8.78
C LYS A 97 4.86 10.82 -9.63
N ILE A 98 3.69 10.19 -9.80
CA ILE A 98 2.59 10.73 -10.60
C ILE A 98 2.10 12.06 -10.01
N GLY A 99 1.80 12.07 -8.71
CA GLY A 99 1.26 13.26 -8.05
C GLY A 99 2.23 14.43 -8.12
N ARG A 100 3.53 14.19 -7.87
CA ARG A 100 4.58 15.22 -7.86
C ARG A 100 4.77 15.88 -9.23
N GLU A 101 4.55 15.14 -10.30
CA GLU A 101 4.61 15.70 -11.64
C GLU A 101 3.29 16.37 -12.03
N TRP A 102 2.16 15.70 -11.79
CA TRP A 102 0.85 16.17 -12.25
C TRP A 102 0.40 17.46 -11.58
N CYS A 103 0.83 17.70 -10.33
CA CYS A 103 0.51 18.92 -9.59
C CYS A 103 1.23 20.18 -10.09
N LYS A 104 2.26 20.01 -10.92
CA LYS A 104 2.94 21.14 -11.57
C LYS A 104 1.98 21.86 -12.52
N ARG A 105 2.37 23.07 -12.91
CA ARG A 105 1.63 23.86 -13.89
C ARG A 105 1.48 23.10 -15.21
N ASN A 106 0.34 23.33 -15.87
CA ASN A 106 0.00 22.66 -17.14
C ASN A 106 1.05 22.84 -18.22
N GLU A 107 1.73 23.99 -18.26
CA GLU A 107 2.70 24.32 -19.29
C GLU A 107 4.03 23.56 -19.14
N THR A 108 4.32 23.02 -17.95
CA THR A 108 5.61 22.41 -17.63
C THR A 108 5.52 20.94 -17.24
N ARG A 109 4.32 20.46 -16.87
CA ARG A 109 4.13 19.06 -16.49
C ARG A 109 4.21 18.12 -17.68
N LYS A 110 4.84 16.96 -17.46
CA LYS A 110 4.92 15.88 -18.44
C LYS A 110 3.76 14.87 -18.32
N ILE A 111 3.12 14.81 -17.16
CA ILE A 111 1.98 13.92 -16.89
C ILE A 111 0.67 14.71 -16.95
N HIS A 112 -0.26 14.23 -17.79
CA HIS A 112 -1.56 14.88 -18.03
C HIS A 112 -2.73 14.07 -17.47
N THR A 113 -3.87 14.73 -17.22
CA THR A 113 -5.08 14.10 -16.67
C THR A 113 -5.59 12.90 -17.49
N ALA A 114 -5.39 12.90 -18.82
CA ALA A 114 -5.74 11.76 -19.66
C ALA A 114 -4.92 10.50 -19.33
N MET A 115 -3.65 10.65 -18.95
CA MET A 115 -2.79 9.53 -18.53
C MET A 115 -3.24 8.99 -17.17
N LEU A 116 -3.56 9.87 -16.21
CA LEU A 116 -4.12 9.47 -14.91
C LEU A 116 -5.39 8.62 -15.09
N ARG A 117 -6.32 9.07 -15.95
CA ARG A 117 -7.54 8.32 -16.26
C ARG A 117 -7.24 6.96 -16.85
N LYS A 118 -6.33 6.89 -17.84
CA LYS A 118 -5.91 5.64 -18.47
C LYS A 118 -5.31 4.68 -17.44
N TRP A 119 -4.34 5.12 -16.65
CA TRP A 119 -3.66 4.28 -15.66
C TRP A 119 -4.61 3.85 -14.54
N GLY A 120 -5.47 4.75 -14.06
CA GLY A 120 -6.50 4.44 -13.07
C GLY A 120 -7.47 3.37 -13.57
N SER A 121 -7.98 3.50 -14.80
CA SER A 121 -8.86 2.49 -15.43
C SER A 121 -8.18 1.13 -15.51
N VAL A 122 -6.95 1.11 -16.06
CA VAL A 122 -6.19 -0.14 -16.23
C VAL A 122 -5.90 -0.80 -14.88
N LEU A 123 -5.59 -0.03 -13.84
CA LEU A 123 -5.35 -0.58 -12.50
C LEU A 123 -6.63 -1.17 -11.88
N LYS A 124 -7.75 -0.45 -11.97
CA LYS A 124 -9.05 -0.92 -11.46
C LYS A 124 -9.54 -2.18 -12.20
N GLU A 125 -9.56 -2.14 -13.53
CA GLU A 125 -9.92 -3.29 -14.38
C GLU A 125 -9.04 -4.50 -14.08
N THR A 126 -7.73 -4.30 -13.91
CA THR A 126 -6.82 -5.41 -13.58
C THR A 126 -7.10 -5.96 -12.18
N ALA A 127 -7.36 -5.10 -11.20
CA ALA A 127 -7.67 -5.53 -9.83
C ALA A 127 -8.97 -6.36 -9.78
N ASP A 128 -9.96 -6.01 -10.60
CA ASP A 128 -11.26 -6.67 -10.65
C ASP A 128 -11.23 -7.96 -11.48
N ASP A 129 -10.67 -7.93 -12.69
CA ASP A 129 -10.76 -9.03 -13.66
C ASP A 129 -9.57 -10.01 -13.61
N ALA A 130 -8.38 -9.52 -13.25
CA ALA A 130 -7.14 -10.28 -13.32
C ALA A 130 -6.13 -9.90 -12.22
N PRO A 131 -6.47 -10.06 -10.92
CA PRO A 131 -5.66 -9.56 -9.81
C PRO A 131 -4.24 -10.12 -9.76
N HIS A 132 -4.01 -11.33 -10.30
CA HIS A 132 -2.68 -11.93 -10.43
C HIS A 132 -1.74 -11.20 -11.42
N LEU A 133 -2.26 -10.33 -12.28
CA LEU A 133 -1.48 -9.49 -13.20
C LEU A 133 -1.18 -8.09 -12.62
N LEU A 134 -1.78 -7.74 -11.48
CA LEU A 134 -1.71 -6.39 -10.92
C LEU A 134 -0.26 -5.93 -10.67
N GLY A 135 0.58 -6.80 -10.12
CA GLY A 135 1.99 -6.48 -9.90
C GLY A 135 2.75 -6.14 -11.19
N GLN A 136 2.46 -6.86 -12.28
CA GLN A 136 3.05 -6.59 -13.61
C GLN A 136 2.53 -5.28 -14.19
N VAL A 137 1.24 -4.98 -14.00
CA VAL A 137 0.61 -3.74 -14.44
C VAL A 137 1.18 -2.52 -13.71
N ILE A 138 1.31 -2.59 -12.37
CA ILE A 138 1.93 -1.53 -11.57
C ILE A 138 3.35 -1.27 -12.05
N GLN A 139 4.15 -2.33 -12.26
CA GLN A 139 5.52 -2.20 -12.75
C GLN A 139 5.61 -1.60 -14.15
N ARG A 140 4.67 -1.94 -15.05
CA ARG A 140 4.61 -1.35 -16.40
C ARG A 140 4.30 0.14 -16.33
N ILE A 141 3.30 0.54 -15.54
CA ILE A 141 2.93 1.96 -15.38
C ILE A 141 4.08 2.74 -14.74
N ASP A 142 4.76 2.17 -13.74
CA ASP A 142 5.94 2.81 -13.12
C ASP A 142 7.05 3.08 -14.15
N ARG A 143 7.29 2.14 -15.07
CA ARG A 143 8.23 2.33 -16.17
C ARG A 143 7.78 3.44 -17.13
N GLU A 144 6.51 3.43 -17.55
CA GLU A 144 5.94 4.49 -18.40
C GLU A 144 6.09 5.87 -17.73
N VAL A 145 5.84 5.96 -16.43
CA VAL A 145 6.03 7.19 -15.65
C VAL A 145 7.50 7.59 -15.64
N SER A 146 8.43 6.67 -15.32
CA SER A 146 9.86 6.97 -15.33
C SER A 146 10.35 7.48 -16.69
N GLU A 147 9.95 6.83 -17.79
CA GLU A 147 10.30 7.26 -19.15
C GLU A 147 9.76 8.66 -19.50
N LEU A 148 8.61 9.04 -18.94
CA LEU A 148 8.09 10.39 -19.08
C LEU A 148 8.90 11.39 -18.25
N LEU A 149 9.42 11.02 -17.08
CA LEU A 149 10.07 11.95 -16.16
C LEU A 149 11.54 12.23 -16.48
N ASP A 150 12.22 11.31 -17.17
CA ASP A 150 13.58 11.50 -17.71
C ASP A 150 13.64 12.68 -18.71
#